data_AF-A2FER7-F1
#
_entry.id   AF-A2FER7-F1
#
_cell.length_a   1.000
_cell.length_b   1.000
_cell.length_c   1.000
_cell.angle_alpha   90.00
_cell.angle_beta   90.00
_cell.angle_gamma   90.00
#
_symmetry.space_group_name_H-M   'P 1'
#
loop_
_entity.id
_entity.type
_entity.pdbx_description
1 polymer ?
#
loop_
_entity_poly.entity_id
_entity_poly.type
_entity_poly.pdbx_seq_one_letter_code
_entity_poly.pdbx_strand_id
1 'polypeptide(L)'
;MEPNWKEIARNISGYADNDTFLSARSPQQIAKILSYAKLSPCEFATLFTNLSNYHGKADILMMLSRARLKDFNSQEEASEISETISSILGIQILDSLFSFYQNKLQRDISEITNHKSQNSIPRLNLANAITIKTQTGKEIVFLNIDLNSKVGYLKDMIKEKEGICPDQQRLIFKGKQMEDENTLMDYNVHDGDTINLILRLRGGKPVIYLYPKEEIDAKVSIKINDGDFSFVYPSFDKDNTWNVKALPSGEIVHRGKKMRYLFWETLFYPNLNMDKGFIIKGEDSVSFFEDKLKFMNLNDAEICDFITYWCPKLCGYKYVKVCFHFENFDDMCPMNVEPKPDNINRVFFAALPLESPCDIEPQELPTFNRDGFTVIEWGGTIVTSENH
;
A
#
# COMPACT_ATOMS: atom_id res chain seq x y z
N MET A 1 46.58 13.89 0.71
CA MET A 1 46.79 12.46 1.02
C MET A 1 45.45 11.90 1.44
N GLU A 2 45.00 10.78 0.85
CA GLU A 2 43.82 10.11 1.38
C GLU A 2 44.10 9.62 2.81
N PRO A 3 43.16 9.82 3.76
CA PRO A 3 43.28 9.28 5.12
C PRO A 3 43.43 7.75 5.10
N ASN A 4 44.25 7.21 5.99
CA ASN A 4 44.36 5.77 6.17
C ASN A 4 43.10 5.20 6.84
N TRP A 5 42.10 4.86 6.03
CA TRP A 5 40.78 4.41 6.50
C TRP A 5 40.83 3.18 7.41
N LYS A 6 41.80 2.28 7.21
CA LYS A 6 42.01 1.09 8.06
C LYS A 6 42.53 1.46 9.45
N GLU A 7 43.38 2.47 9.53
CA GLU A 7 43.94 2.95 10.80
C GLU A 7 42.90 3.72 11.61
N ILE A 8 42.08 4.53 10.94
CA ILE A 8 40.91 5.18 11.55
C ILE A 8 39.92 4.13 12.06
N ALA A 9 39.62 3.11 11.25
CA ALA A 9 38.69 2.05 11.64
C ALA A 9 39.16 1.20 12.84
N ARG A 10 40.48 1.01 13.01
CA ARG A 10 41.04 0.34 14.20
C ARG A 10 40.93 1.17 15.46
N ASN A 11 40.88 2.49 15.33
CA ASN A 11 40.80 3.45 16.43
C ASN A 11 39.44 4.15 16.49
N ILE A 12 38.38 3.49 15.98
CA ILE A 12 37.06 4.11 15.76
C ILE A 12 36.45 4.69 17.04
N SER A 13 36.78 4.15 18.20
CA SER A 13 36.37 4.65 19.52
C SER A 13 36.77 6.12 19.75
N GLY A 14 37.92 6.55 19.22
CA GLY A 14 38.39 7.94 19.32
C GLY A 14 37.71 8.91 18.35
N TYR A 15 36.86 8.40 17.44
CA TYR A 15 36.19 9.16 16.39
C TYR A 15 34.65 9.07 16.46
N ALA A 16 34.10 8.07 17.15
CA ALA A 16 32.66 7.82 17.25
C ALA A 16 31.85 8.96 17.90
N ASP A 17 32.51 9.79 18.71
CA ASP A 17 31.93 10.95 19.40
C ASP A 17 32.64 12.27 19.03
N ASN A 18 33.43 12.28 17.95
CA ASN A 18 34.16 13.47 17.54
C ASN A 18 33.39 14.24 16.46
N ASP A 19 32.63 15.26 16.88
CA ASP A 19 31.79 16.07 15.99
C ASP A 19 32.52 16.70 14.81
N THR A 20 33.75 17.18 15.03
CA THR A 20 34.56 17.77 13.94
C THR A 20 34.97 16.71 12.92
N PHE A 21 35.17 15.47 13.37
CA PHE A 21 35.46 14.35 12.49
C PHE A 21 34.21 13.86 11.74
N LEU A 22 33.06 13.76 12.41
CA LEU A 22 31.83 13.20 11.81
C LEU A 22 31.18 14.17 10.82
N SER A 23 31.02 15.45 11.19
CA SER A 23 30.41 16.47 10.32
C SER A 23 31.19 16.75 9.04
N ALA A 24 32.50 16.56 9.06
CA ALA A 24 33.38 16.86 7.93
C ALA A 24 33.55 15.68 6.96
N ARG A 25 32.80 14.57 7.11
CA ARG A 25 32.97 13.32 6.35
C ARG A 25 31.71 13.03 5.55
N SER A 26 31.90 12.66 4.29
CA SER A 26 30.80 12.18 3.46
C SER A 26 30.32 10.79 3.88
N PRO A 27 29.05 10.44 3.62
CA PRO A 27 28.52 9.10 3.89
C PRO A 27 29.37 7.97 3.26
N GLN A 28 29.96 8.18 2.08
CA GLN A 28 30.82 7.17 1.45
C GLN A 28 32.16 6.98 2.19
N GLN A 29 32.70 8.03 2.81
CA GLN A 29 33.92 7.95 3.61
C GLN A 29 33.67 7.20 4.94
N ILE A 30 32.55 7.48 5.61
CA ILE A 30 32.14 6.74 6.80
C ILE A 30 31.87 5.27 6.47
N ALA A 31 31.19 4.98 5.36
CA ALA A 31 30.97 3.62 4.89
C ALA A 31 32.28 2.84 4.60
N LYS A 32 33.32 3.53 4.09
CA LYS A 32 34.66 2.94 3.93
C LYS A 32 35.28 2.57 5.29
N ILE A 33 35.14 3.42 6.30
CA ILE A 33 35.64 3.16 7.66
C ILE A 33 34.91 1.95 8.27
N LEU A 34 33.58 1.93 8.18
CA LEU A 34 32.73 0.85 8.72
C LEU A 34 33.03 -0.52 8.12
N SER A 35 33.49 -0.57 6.86
CA SER A 35 33.87 -1.84 6.23
C SER A 35 35.08 -2.53 6.90
N TYR A 36 35.89 -1.78 7.66
CA TYR A 36 37.04 -2.29 8.41
C TYR A 36 36.84 -2.26 9.94
N ALA A 37 35.94 -1.42 10.45
CA ALA A 37 35.74 -1.23 11.88
C ALA A 37 34.95 -2.38 12.50
N LYS A 38 35.37 -2.81 13.70
CA LYS A 38 34.60 -3.72 14.55
C LYS A 38 34.11 -2.89 15.74
N LEU A 39 32.81 -2.68 15.82
CA LEU A 39 32.18 -1.85 16.84
C LEU A 39 31.65 -2.74 17.97
N SER A 40 31.77 -2.29 19.20
CA SER A 40 30.92 -2.77 20.31
C SER A 40 29.50 -2.17 20.19
N PRO A 41 28.48 -2.71 20.88
CA PRO A 41 27.12 -2.18 20.84
C PRO A 41 27.06 -0.71 21.24
N CYS A 42 27.78 -0.32 22.30
CA CYS A 42 27.86 1.06 22.78
C CYS A 42 28.52 2.00 21.75
N GLU A 43 29.61 1.57 21.10
CA GLU A 43 30.25 2.36 20.04
C GLU A 43 29.36 2.47 18.80
N PHE A 44 28.62 1.41 18.46
CA PHE A 44 27.64 1.42 17.39
C PHE A 44 26.54 2.43 17.68
N ALA A 45 25.95 2.36 18.88
CA ALA A 45 24.88 3.26 19.29
C ALA A 45 25.34 4.73 19.27
N THR A 46 26.49 5.01 19.86
CA THR A 46 27.09 6.35 19.92
C THR A 46 27.37 6.89 18.52
N LEU A 47 28.06 6.12 17.67
CA LEU A 47 28.43 6.54 16.32
C LEU A 47 27.21 6.83 15.45
N PHE A 48 26.23 5.93 15.41
CA PHE A 48 25.07 6.09 14.53
C PHE A 48 24.10 7.16 15.03
N THR A 49 23.97 7.34 16.34
CA THR A 49 23.20 8.46 16.91
C THR A 49 23.82 9.79 16.51
N ASN A 50 25.15 9.94 16.65
CA ASN A 50 25.83 11.17 16.28
C ASN A 50 25.82 11.43 14.77
N LEU A 51 26.00 10.40 13.93
CA LEU A 51 25.89 10.53 12.48
C LEU A 51 24.49 10.98 12.03
N SER A 52 23.43 10.60 12.76
CA SER A 52 22.05 11.01 12.43
C SER A 52 21.80 12.52 12.55
N ASN A 53 22.63 13.23 13.32
CA ASN A 53 22.54 14.68 13.45
C ASN A 53 23.08 15.43 12.20
N TYR A 54 23.86 14.76 11.37
CA TYR A 54 24.55 15.36 10.21
C TYR A 54 24.07 14.80 8.87
N HIS A 55 23.38 13.66 8.85
CA HIS A 55 23.03 12.93 7.63
C HIS A 55 21.57 12.43 7.64
N GLY A 56 20.94 12.43 6.46
CA GLY A 56 19.55 11.99 6.30
C GLY A 56 19.36 10.47 6.37
N LYS A 57 18.10 10.02 6.49
CA LYS A 57 17.77 8.58 6.65
C LYS A 57 18.34 7.68 5.56
N ALA A 58 18.37 8.13 4.31
CA ALA A 58 18.94 7.38 3.18
C ALA A 58 20.46 7.18 3.33
N ASP A 59 21.18 8.20 3.81
CA ASP A 59 22.62 8.12 4.06
C ASP A 59 22.94 7.18 5.22
N ILE A 60 22.13 7.21 6.28
CA ILE A 60 22.23 6.31 7.43
C ILE A 60 22.05 4.85 7.00
N LEU A 61 21.04 4.55 6.17
CA LEU A 61 20.83 3.21 5.60
C LEU A 61 22.03 2.74 4.77
N MET A 62 22.60 3.62 3.94
CA MET A 62 23.79 3.28 3.16
C MET A 62 24.99 2.96 4.06
N MET A 63 25.23 3.73 5.12
CA MET A 63 26.31 3.48 6.09
C MET A 63 26.08 2.18 6.87
N LEU A 64 24.84 1.91 7.31
CA LEU A 64 24.44 0.67 7.97
C LEU A 64 24.73 -0.57 7.11
N SER A 65 24.53 -0.49 5.79
CA SER A 65 24.83 -1.60 4.87
C SER A 65 26.30 -2.04 4.88
N ARG A 66 27.20 -1.18 5.36
CA ARG A 66 28.64 -1.45 5.49
C ARG A 66 29.10 -1.69 6.92
N ALA A 67 28.24 -1.49 7.91
CA ALA A 67 28.51 -1.85 9.29
C ALA A 67 28.57 -3.37 9.42
N ARG A 68 29.55 -3.90 10.15
CA ARG A 68 29.76 -5.33 10.34
C ARG A 68 28.78 -5.91 11.37
N LEU A 69 27.47 -5.82 11.11
CA LEU A 69 26.40 -6.25 12.02
C LEU A 69 26.48 -7.74 12.41
N LYS A 70 27.13 -8.56 11.56
CA LYS A 70 27.42 -9.97 11.82
C LYS A 70 28.42 -10.24 12.95
N ASP A 71 29.11 -9.21 13.45
CA ASP A 71 30.11 -9.35 14.51
C ASP A 71 29.47 -9.33 15.92
N PHE A 72 28.19 -8.96 16.04
CA PHE A 72 27.37 -9.03 17.27
C PHE A 72 26.72 -10.40 17.36
N ASN A 73 26.93 -11.13 18.45
CA ASN A 73 26.61 -12.57 18.46
C ASN A 73 25.64 -12.97 19.58
N SER A 74 25.29 -12.06 20.48
CA SER A 74 24.31 -12.32 21.53
C SER A 74 22.96 -11.65 21.21
N GLN A 75 21.89 -12.22 21.78
CA GLN A 75 20.54 -11.68 21.68
C GLN A 75 20.41 -10.29 22.32
N GLU A 76 21.18 -10.04 23.39
CA GLU A 76 21.22 -8.76 24.09
C GLU A 76 21.88 -7.67 23.23
N GLU A 77 23.04 -7.97 22.60
CA GLU A 77 23.72 -7.05 21.68
C GLU A 77 22.85 -6.71 20.47
N ALA A 78 22.14 -7.71 19.91
CA ALA A 78 21.24 -7.54 18.79
C ALA A 78 20.02 -6.67 19.13
N SER A 79 19.48 -6.81 20.35
CA SER A 79 18.36 -5.99 20.84
C SER A 79 18.76 -4.52 20.96
N GLU A 80 19.90 -4.25 21.60
CA GLU A 80 20.42 -2.88 21.80
C GLU A 80 20.68 -2.14 20.48
N ILE A 81 21.23 -2.86 19.50
CA ILE A 81 21.46 -2.33 18.14
C ILE A 81 20.15 -2.09 17.41
N SER A 82 19.19 -3.01 17.53
CA SER A 82 17.88 -2.86 16.88
C SER A 82 17.10 -1.67 17.45
N GLU A 83 17.15 -1.45 18.76
CA GLU A 83 16.57 -0.28 19.41
C GLU A 83 17.23 1.01 18.92
N THR A 84 18.56 1.04 18.82
CA THR A 84 19.29 2.21 18.31
C THR A 84 18.89 2.53 16.86
N ILE A 85 18.88 1.52 15.98
CA ILE A 85 18.49 1.70 14.58
C ILE A 85 17.03 2.16 14.47
N SER A 86 16.14 1.58 15.27
CA SER A 86 14.71 1.92 15.28
C SER A 86 14.48 3.35 15.77
N SER A 87 15.23 3.79 16.78
CA SER A 87 15.20 5.16 17.31
C SER A 87 15.66 6.19 16.26
N ILE A 88 16.73 5.90 15.53
CA ILE A 88 17.31 6.82 14.52
C ILE A 88 16.44 6.90 13.26
N LEU A 89 15.91 5.76 12.79
CA LEU A 89 15.22 5.70 11.50
C LEU A 89 13.70 5.87 11.62
N GLY A 90 13.12 5.67 12.82
CA GLY A 90 11.68 5.71 13.05
C GLY A 90 10.93 4.57 12.36
N ILE A 91 11.59 3.42 12.19
CA ILE A 91 11.09 2.20 11.55
C ILE A 91 11.42 1.03 12.49
N GLN A 92 10.48 0.12 12.76
CA GLN A 92 10.79 -1.12 13.49
C GLN A 92 11.58 -2.08 12.57
N ILE A 93 12.91 -2.18 12.77
CA ILE A 93 13.80 -3.03 11.94
C ILE A 93 14.18 -4.33 12.67
N LEU A 94 13.19 -5.05 13.21
CA LEU A 94 13.46 -6.33 13.85
C LEU A 94 13.47 -7.51 12.85
N ASP A 95 12.59 -7.56 11.85
CA ASP A 95 12.40 -8.85 11.17
C ASP A 95 13.44 -9.19 10.08
N SER A 96 14.05 -8.20 9.41
CA SER A 96 15.03 -8.51 8.35
C SER A 96 16.39 -8.95 8.90
N LEU A 97 16.84 -8.35 10.01
CA LEU A 97 18.11 -8.67 10.67
C LEU A 97 18.05 -10.02 11.42
N PHE A 98 16.88 -10.36 11.99
CA PHE A 98 16.68 -11.59 12.77
C PHE A 98 16.58 -12.86 11.92
N SER A 99 16.16 -12.76 10.65
CA SER A 99 16.11 -13.88 9.71
C SER A 99 17.46 -14.59 9.53
N PHE A 100 18.57 -13.86 9.72
CA PHE A 100 19.93 -14.40 9.60
C PHE A 100 20.37 -15.17 10.86
N TYR A 101 19.94 -14.75 12.06
CA TYR A 101 20.31 -15.38 13.34
C TYR A 101 19.51 -16.66 13.64
N GLN A 102 18.21 -16.67 13.31
CA GLN A 102 17.35 -17.83 13.56
C GLN A 102 17.84 -19.07 12.80
N ASN A 103 18.37 -18.90 11.58
CA ASN A 103 18.90 -19.99 10.76
C ASN A 103 20.16 -20.65 11.34
N LYS A 104 20.91 -19.97 12.22
CA LYS A 104 22.13 -20.53 12.85
C LYS A 104 21.82 -21.27 14.15
N LEU A 105 20.94 -20.74 15.00
CA LEU A 105 20.47 -21.43 16.21
C LEU A 105 19.70 -22.73 15.88
N GLN A 106 18.96 -22.77 14.78
CA GLN A 106 18.19 -23.96 14.39
C GLN A 106 19.07 -25.16 14.00
N ARG A 107 20.30 -24.92 13.52
CA ARG A 107 21.28 -25.98 13.25
C ARG A 107 21.86 -26.57 14.53
N ASP A 108 22.20 -25.75 15.51
CA ASP A 108 22.81 -26.20 16.77
C ASP A 108 21.77 -26.88 17.70
N ILE A 109 20.51 -26.46 17.64
CA ILE A 109 19.41 -27.06 18.42
C ILE A 109 19.04 -28.47 17.90
N SER A 110 19.18 -28.70 16.58
CA SER A 110 18.83 -29.99 15.96
C SER A 110 19.75 -31.15 16.38
N GLU A 111 20.94 -30.87 16.93
CA GLU A 111 21.87 -31.89 17.46
C GLU A 111 21.61 -32.24 18.93
N ILE A 112 20.86 -31.43 19.68
CA ILE A 112 20.69 -31.59 21.14
C ILE A 112 19.35 -32.26 21.52
N THR A 113 18.30 -32.15 20.70
CA THR A 113 16.94 -32.63 21.05
C THR A 113 16.68 -34.14 20.91
N ASN A 114 17.71 -34.98 21.05
CA ASN A 114 17.54 -36.41 21.34
C ASN A 114 17.81 -36.67 22.84
N HIS A 115 16.91 -36.26 23.74
CA HIS A 115 16.62 -36.96 25.02
C HIS A 115 15.52 -36.26 25.87
N LYS A 116 14.38 -36.96 25.99
CA LYS A 116 13.44 -37.12 27.14
C LYS A 116 12.99 -35.93 28.03
N SER A 117 11.65 -35.82 28.12
CA SER A 117 10.78 -35.95 29.32
C SER A 117 10.48 -34.76 30.27
N GLN A 118 9.16 -34.45 30.34
CA GLN A 118 8.29 -34.08 31.49
C GLN A 118 8.71 -32.99 32.51
N ASN A 119 7.96 -31.88 32.56
CA ASN A 119 7.00 -31.53 33.64
C ASN A 119 6.54 -30.05 33.55
N SER A 120 5.34 -29.80 34.10
CA SER A 120 4.48 -28.62 33.99
C SER A 120 4.87 -27.39 34.84
N ILE A 121 4.82 -26.19 34.24
CA ILE A 121 4.65 -24.84 34.84
C ILE A 121 3.93 -23.97 33.76
N PRO A 122 2.96 -23.09 34.09
CA PRO A 122 2.15 -22.39 33.09
C PRO A 122 3.02 -21.40 32.28
N ARG A 123 3.20 -21.68 30.99
CA ARG A 123 3.91 -20.78 30.08
C ARG A 123 2.95 -19.71 29.57
N LEU A 124 3.35 -18.44 29.66
CA LEU A 124 2.81 -17.39 28.82
C LEU A 124 2.94 -17.85 27.35
N ASN A 125 1.80 -18.03 26.68
CA ASN A 125 1.71 -18.49 25.30
C ASN A 125 2.23 -17.40 24.35
N LEU A 126 3.44 -17.58 23.84
CA LEU A 126 4.01 -16.83 22.72
C LEU A 126 4.49 -17.84 21.68
N ALA A 127 3.59 -18.32 20.83
CA ALA A 127 3.88 -18.91 19.51
C ALA A 127 2.58 -19.44 18.85
N ASN A 128 1.55 -18.62 18.63
CA ASN A 128 0.50 -19.03 17.69
C ASN A 128 0.87 -18.53 16.30
N ALA A 129 0.70 -19.39 15.31
CA ALA A 129 0.79 -19.09 13.89
C ALA A 129 -0.62 -19.13 13.28
N ILE A 130 -0.90 -18.24 12.34
CA ILE A 130 -2.12 -18.29 11.51
C ILE A 130 -1.75 -18.04 10.06
N THR A 131 -2.51 -18.64 9.16
CA THR A 131 -2.32 -18.47 7.72
C THR A 131 -3.48 -17.67 7.13
N ILE A 132 -3.17 -16.63 6.37
CA ILE A 132 -4.14 -15.89 5.58
C ILE A 132 -4.08 -16.37 4.14
N LYS A 133 -5.20 -16.90 3.64
CA LYS A 133 -5.32 -17.38 2.26
C LYS A 133 -6.10 -16.39 1.41
N THR A 134 -5.48 -15.87 0.37
CA THR A 134 -6.10 -14.94 -0.58
C THR A 134 -6.98 -15.65 -1.61
N GLN A 135 -7.80 -14.89 -2.34
CA GLN A 135 -8.64 -15.42 -3.43
C GLN A 135 -7.85 -16.06 -4.58
N THR A 136 -6.60 -15.65 -4.80
CA THR A 136 -5.71 -16.22 -5.84
C THR A 136 -5.00 -17.48 -5.35
N GLY A 137 -5.17 -17.86 -4.08
CA GLY A 137 -4.55 -19.03 -3.47
C GLY A 137 -3.21 -18.77 -2.80
N LYS A 138 -2.69 -17.53 -2.81
CA LYS A 138 -1.49 -17.15 -2.03
C LYS A 138 -1.74 -17.31 -0.53
N GLU A 139 -0.78 -17.89 0.17
CA GLU A 139 -0.79 -18.11 1.63
C GLU A 139 0.22 -17.19 2.32
N ILE A 140 -0.24 -16.43 3.31
CA ILE A 140 0.54 -15.44 4.05
C ILE A 140 0.55 -15.87 5.52
N VAL A 141 1.71 -16.28 6.03
CA VAL A 141 1.83 -16.79 7.41
C VAL A 141 2.17 -15.65 8.36
N PHE A 142 1.44 -15.54 9.47
CA PHE A 142 1.73 -14.66 10.59
C PHE A 142 2.11 -15.51 11.81
N LEU A 143 3.22 -15.15 12.45
CA LEU A 143 3.76 -15.84 13.62
C LEU A 143 3.60 -14.96 14.86
N ASN A 144 3.61 -15.58 16.04
CA ASN A 144 3.51 -14.90 17.34
C ASN A 144 2.21 -14.08 17.50
N ILE A 145 1.10 -14.57 16.96
CA ILE A 145 -0.20 -13.93 17.10
C ILE A 145 -0.80 -14.24 18.48
N ASP A 146 -1.23 -13.21 19.19
CA ASP A 146 -2.12 -13.39 20.33
C ASP A 146 -3.54 -13.66 19.81
N LEU A 147 -4.09 -14.83 20.10
CA LEU A 147 -5.45 -15.18 19.67
C LEU A 147 -6.52 -14.36 20.41
N ASN A 148 -6.19 -13.72 21.52
CA ASN A 148 -7.08 -12.76 22.19
C ASN A 148 -7.04 -11.37 21.54
N SER A 149 -6.16 -11.14 20.56
CA SER A 149 -6.16 -9.90 19.80
C SER A 149 -7.43 -9.75 18.99
N LYS A 150 -7.82 -8.49 18.77
CA LYS A 150 -8.96 -8.12 17.93
C LYS A 150 -8.69 -8.46 16.47
N VAL A 151 -9.74 -8.77 15.72
CA VAL A 151 -9.69 -8.95 14.27
C VAL A 151 -9.16 -7.69 13.58
N GLY A 152 -9.45 -6.49 14.11
CA GLY A 152 -8.88 -5.24 13.61
C GLY A 152 -7.35 -5.24 13.62
N TYR A 153 -6.72 -5.75 14.69
CA TYR A 153 -5.26 -5.84 14.78
C TYR A 153 -4.68 -6.80 13.73
N LEU A 154 -5.30 -7.96 13.53
CA LEU A 154 -4.89 -8.88 12.47
C LEU A 154 -4.97 -8.21 11.08
N LYS A 155 -5.99 -7.38 10.85
CA LYS A 155 -6.11 -6.63 9.61
C LYS A 155 -5.00 -5.58 9.45
N ASP A 156 -4.61 -4.89 10.51
CA ASP A 156 -3.47 -3.97 10.48
C ASP A 156 -2.17 -4.70 10.12
N MET A 157 -1.94 -5.90 10.68
CA MET A 157 -0.79 -6.73 10.32
C MET A 157 -0.79 -7.16 8.85
N ILE A 158 -1.97 -7.46 8.29
CA ILE A 158 -2.12 -7.75 6.86
C ILE A 158 -1.82 -6.50 6.01
N LYS A 159 -2.21 -5.30 6.45
CA LYS A 159 -1.86 -4.05 5.78
C LYS A 159 -0.35 -3.84 5.77
N GLU A 160 0.32 -4.01 6.89
CA GLU A 160 1.77 -3.83 7.00
C GLU A 160 2.54 -4.81 6.11
N LYS A 161 2.05 -6.06 6.02
CA LYS A 161 2.74 -7.12 5.26
C LYS A 161 2.43 -7.11 3.76
N GLU A 162 1.21 -6.80 3.37
CA GLU A 162 0.70 -6.97 2.00
C GLU A 162 0.21 -5.66 1.37
N GLY A 163 0.19 -4.55 2.11
CA GLY A 163 -0.27 -3.24 1.62
C GLY A 163 -1.79 -3.07 1.52
N ILE A 164 -2.58 -4.04 1.97
CA ILE A 164 -4.04 -4.06 1.82
C ILE A 164 -4.67 -3.35 3.03
N CYS A 165 -5.42 -2.26 2.86
CA CYS A 165 -5.96 -1.52 4.00
C CYS A 165 -7.05 -2.33 4.78
N PRO A 166 -7.17 -2.22 6.13
CA PRO A 166 -8.08 -3.03 6.96
C PRO A 166 -9.55 -3.01 6.55
N ASP A 167 -9.98 -1.87 6.04
CA ASP A 167 -11.31 -1.57 5.54
C ASP A 167 -11.58 -2.24 4.17
N GLN A 168 -10.52 -2.56 3.43
CA GLN A 168 -10.50 -3.37 2.21
C GLN A 168 -10.37 -4.88 2.50
N GLN A 169 -10.19 -5.27 3.76
CA GLN A 169 -10.06 -6.69 4.12
C GLN A 169 -11.40 -7.26 4.62
N ARG A 170 -11.85 -8.34 4.01
CA ARG A 170 -12.93 -9.19 4.51
C ARG A 170 -12.35 -10.54 4.91
N LEU A 171 -12.12 -10.71 6.19
CA LEU A 171 -11.67 -11.97 6.76
C LEU A 171 -12.88 -12.90 6.99
N ILE A 172 -12.77 -14.14 6.50
CA ILE A 172 -13.80 -15.18 6.61
C ILE A 172 -13.16 -16.43 7.21
N PHE A 173 -13.71 -16.88 8.33
CA PHE A 173 -13.30 -18.10 9.00
C PHE A 173 -14.50 -19.04 9.18
N LYS A 174 -14.36 -20.29 8.76
CA LYS A 174 -15.43 -21.33 8.81
C LYS A 174 -16.79 -20.83 8.26
N GLY A 175 -16.75 -20.04 7.18
CA GLY A 175 -17.94 -19.49 6.53
C GLY A 175 -18.57 -18.27 7.22
N LYS A 176 -18.01 -17.79 8.34
CA LYS A 176 -18.47 -16.60 9.06
C LYS A 176 -17.54 -15.43 8.79
N GLN A 177 -18.12 -14.27 8.51
CA GLN A 177 -17.37 -13.01 8.42
C GLN A 177 -16.89 -12.59 9.81
N MET A 178 -15.63 -12.17 9.89
CA MET A 178 -15.00 -11.67 11.10
C MET A 178 -15.17 -10.15 11.20
N GLU A 179 -15.53 -9.66 12.39
CA GLU A 179 -15.81 -8.25 12.69
C GLU A 179 -14.72 -7.67 13.59
N ASP A 180 -14.36 -6.40 13.37
CA ASP A 180 -13.13 -5.79 13.89
C ASP A 180 -13.05 -5.75 15.41
N GLU A 181 -14.21 -5.58 16.07
CA GLU A 181 -14.30 -5.48 17.54
C GLU A 181 -14.22 -6.82 18.28
N ASN A 182 -14.41 -7.93 17.56
CA ASN A 182 -14.31 -9.28 18.13
C ASN A 182 -12.86 -9.77 18.10
N THR A 183 -12.52 -10.70 19.00
CA THR A 183 -11.21 -11.34 19.06
C THR A 183 -11.11 -12.53 18.10
N LEU A 184 -9.89 -13.02 17.80
CA LEU A 184 -9.73 -14.26 17.02
C LEU A 184 -10.30 -15.47 17.78
N MET A 185 -10.18 -15.49 19.11
CA MET A 185 -10.78 -16.49 19.99
C MET A 185 -12.31 -16.51 19.94
N ASP A 186 -12.98 -15.37 19.75
CA ASP A 186 -14.46 -15.32 19.60
C ASP A 186 -14.96 -16.08 18.37
N TYR A 187 -14.08 -16.32 17.39
CA TYR A 187 -14.33 -17.15 16.21
C TYR A 187 -13.77 -18.57 16.32
N ASN A 188 -13.20 -18.95 17.48
CA ASN A 188 -12.50 -20.21 17.72
C ASN A 188 -11.37 -20.46 16.71
N VAL A 189 -10.55 -19.43 16.46
CA VAL A 189 -9.28 -19.54 15.73
C VAL A 189 -8.21 -20.10 16.66
N HIS A 190 -7.43 -21.06 16.18
CA HIS A 190 -6.34 -21.72 16.90
C HIS A 190 -5.01 -21.54 16.17
N ASP A 191 -3.93 -21.95 16.84
CA ASP A 191 -2.63 -22.13 16.20
C ASP A 191 -2.72 -23.05 14.97
N GLY A 192 -2.14 -22.62 13.87
CA GLY A 192 -2.13 -23.29 12.57
C GLY A 192 -3.40 -23.10 11.73
N ASP A 193 -4.43 -22.39 12.21
CA ASP A 193 -5.66 -22.20 11.44
C ASP A 193 -5.46 -21.30 10.22
N THR A 194 -6.28 -21.54 9.19
CA THR A 194 -6.31 -20.73 7.96
C THR A 194 -7.57 -19.86 7.91
N ILE A 195 -7.37 -18.56 7.74
CA ILE A 195 -8.42 -17.55 7.55
C ILE A 195 -8.42 -17.12 6.08
N ASN A 196 -9.59 -17.07 5.45
CA ASN A 196 -9.68 -16.61 4.07
C ASN A 196 -9.76 -15.08 4.03
N LEU A 197 -8.87 -14.46 3.27
CA LEU A 197 -8.93 -13.04 2.93
C LEU A 197 -9.63 -12.88 1.58
N ILE A 198 -10.78 -12.22 1.65
CA ILE A 198 -11.48 -11.66 0.51
C ILE A 198 -11.21 -10.16 0.51
N LEU A 199 -10.79 -9.61 -0.62
CA LEU A 199 -10.74 -8.17 -0.77
C LEU A 199 -12.17 -7.64 -0.84
N ARG A 200 -12.51 -6.70 0.03
CA ARG A 200 -13.64 -5.81 -0.20
C ARG A 200 -13.24 -4.93 -1.38
N LEU A 201 -13.93 -5.12 -2.51
CA LEU A 201 -13.82 -4.24 -3.66
C LEU A 201 -14.20 -2.82 -3.21
N ARG A 202 -13.19 -2.02 -2.87
CA ARG A 202 -13.28 -0.56 -2.67
C ARG A 202 -12.42 0.18 -3.69
N GLY A 203 -11.73 -0.53 -4.57
CA GLY A 203 -10.87 0.15 -5.51
C GLY A 203 -11.71 1.03 -6.40
N GLY A 204 -11.03 2.06 -6.89
CA GLY A 204 -11.22 2.57 -8.22
C GLY A 204 -12.19 1.72 -9.01
N LYS A 205 -13.43 2.18 -9.18
CA LYS A 205 -14.22 1.73 -10.31
C LYS A 205 -13.97 2.63 -11.52
N PRO A 206 -12.73 2.78 -12.08
CA PRO A 206 -12.60 3.17 -13.46
C PRO A 206 -13.42 2.25 -14.35
N VAL A 207 -14.46 2.81 -14.93
CA VAL A 207 -15.22 2.18 -16.00
C VAL A 207 -15.12 3.04 -17.25
N ILE A 208 -14.80 2.40 -18.37
CA ILE A 208 -14.53 3.05 -19.65
C ILE A 208 -15.69 2.74 -20.58
N TYR A 209 -16.39 3.79 -21.03
CA TYR A 209 -17.44 3.75 -22.03
C TYR A 209 -16.89 4.25 -23.37
N LEU A 210 -17.34 3.64 -24.46
CA LEU A 210 -16.95 4.00 -25.83
C LEU A 210 -18.20 4.41 -26.61
N TYR A 211 -18.21 5.63 -27.15
CA TYR A 211 -19.32 6.20 -27.92
C TYR A 211 -18.83 6.64 -29.32
N PRO A 212 -18.61 5.71 -30.25
CA PRO A 212 -18.28 6.04 -31.63
C PRO A 212 -19.51 6.52 -32.41
N LYS A 213 -19.31 7.18 -33.56
CA LYS A 213 -20.41 7.58 -34.45
C LYS A 213 -21.00 6.41 -35.24
N GLU A 214 -20.19 5.39 -35.50
CA GLU A 214 -20.54 4.17 -36.22
C GLU A 214 -19.95 2.97 -35.48
N GLU A 215 -20.34 1.75 -35.86
CA GLU A 215 -19.71 0.55 -35.30
C GLU A 215 -18.22 0.51 -35.70
N ILE A 216 -17.33 0.38 -34.72
CA ILE A 216 -15.88 0.33 -34.94
C ILE A 216 -15.24 -0.83 -34.18
N ASP A 217 -14.18 -1.40 -34.74
CA ASP A 217 -13.21 -2.17 -33.96
C ASP A 217 -12.29 -1.17 -33.24
N ALA A 218 -12.26 -1.24 -31.91
CA ALA A 218 -11.47 -0.38 -31.05
C ALA A 218 -10.47 -1.18 -30.21
N LYS A 219 -9.29 -0.60 -29.98
CA LYS A 219 -8.31 -1.07 -29.01
C LYS A 219 -8.23 -0.08 -27.87
N VAL A 220 -8.29 -0.58 -26.64
CA VAL A 220 -8.17 0.24 -25.43
C VAL A 220 -7.06 -0.34 -24.57
N SER A 221 -6.01 0.43 -24.34
CA SER A 221 -4.85 0.03 -23.54
C SER A 221 -4.74 0.92 -22.30
N ILE A 222 -4.51 0.30 -21.14
CA ILE A 222 -4.25 1.02 -19.88
C ILE A 222 -2.86 0.66 -19.38
N LYS A 223 -2.15 1.65 -18.85
CA LYS A 223 -0.91 1.46 -18.09
C LYS A 223 -1.11 2.00 -16.68
N ILE A 224 -0.44 1.38 -15.72
CA ILE A 224 -0.30 1.90 -14.36
C ILE A 224 1.20 2.18 -14.21
N ASN A 225 1.57 3.44 -13.99
CA ASN A 225 2.98 3.82 -13.93
C ASN A 225 3.64 3.37 -12.62
N ASP A 226 2.86 3.29 -11.54
CA ASP A 226 3.31 2.82 -10.23
C ASP A 226 2.26 1.87 -9.64
N GLY A 227 2.52 0.56 -9.75
CA GLY A 227 1.65 -0.51 -9.26
C GLY A 227 1.18 -1.49 -10.33
N ASP A 228 0.32 -2.42 -9.91
CA ASP A 228 -0.23 -3.49 -10.73
C ASP A 228 -1.77 -3.42 -10.77
N PHE A 229 -2.38 -4.05 -11.78
CA PHE A 229 -3.84 -4.23 -11.82
C PHE A 229 -4.28 -5.19 -10.71
N SER A 230 -5.25 -4.79 -9.89
CA SER A 230 -5.91 -5.68 -8.93
C SER A 230 -6.98 -6.52 -9.59
N PHE A 231 -7.71 -5.94 -10.54
CA PHE A 231 -8.77 -6.61 -11.28
C PHE A 231 -9.02 -5.94 -12.62
N VAL A 232 -9.40 -6.74 -13.62
CA VAL A 232 -9.79 -6.27 -14.95
C VAL A 232 -10.96 -7.09 -15.47
N TYR A 233 -11.92 -6.41 -16.09
CA TYR A 233 -13.04 -7.06 -16.75
C TYR A 233 -13.48 -6.31 -18.01
N PRO A 234 -13.59 -7.01 -19.16
CA PRO A 234 -13.22 -8.40 -19.39
C PRO A 234 -11.70 -8.60 -19.23
N SER A 235 -11.21 -9.83 -19.29
CA SER A 235 -9.76 -10.04 -19.31
C SER A 235 -9.16 -9.44 -20.57
N PHE A 236 -7.96 -8.84 -20.45
CA PHE A 236 -7.21 -8.32 -21.58
C PHE A 236 -6.99 -9.40 -22.67
N ASP A 237 -6.79 -8.94 -23.90
CA ASP A 237 -6.36 -9.79 -25.01
C ASP A 237 -4.86 -9.99 -24.99
N LYS A 238 -4.11 -8.90 -24.88
CA LYS A 238 -2.65 -8.92 -24.82
C LYS A 238 -2.13 -7.59 -24.27
N ASP A 239 -0.99 -7.58 -23.58
CA ASP A 239 -0.23 -6.38 -23.24
C ASP A 239 -1.11 -5.23 -22.68
N ASN A 240 -1.93 -5.54 -21.66
CA ASN A 240 -2.87 -4.62 -21.00
C ASN A 240 -3.88 -3.93 -21.95
N THR A 241 -4.26 -4.63 -23.02
CA THR A 241 -5.12 -4.10 -24.08
C THR A 241 -6.35 -4.96 -24.29
N TRP A 242 -7.51 -4.31 -24.44
CA TRP A 242 -8.74 -4.91 -24.95
C TRP A 242 -8.90 -4.61 -26.44
N ASN A 243 -9.27 -5.63 -27.22
CA ASN A 243 -9.72 -5.49 -28.61
C ASN A 243 -11.23 -5.74 -28.66
N VAL A 244 -12.02 -4.70 -28.89
CA VAL A 244 -13.47 -4.74 -28.79
C VAL A 244 -14.13 -4.18 -30.05
N LYS A 245 -15.40 -4.52 -30.24
CA LYS A 245 -16.28 -3.72 -31.10
C LYS A 245 -17.07 -2.76 -30.25
N ALA A 246 -17.07 -1.48 -30.60
CA ALA A 246 -17.85 -0.45 -29.95
C ALA A 246 -18.96 0.03 -30.90
N LEU A 247 -20.18 0.15 -30.37
CA LEU A 247 -21.35 0.59 -31.12
C LEU A 247 -21.77 2.00 -30.67
N PRO A 248 -22.46 2.78 -31.52
CA PRO A 248 -22.93 4.12 -31.16
C PRO A 248 -23.88 4.18 -29.96
N SER A 249 -24.51 3.04 -29.62
CA SER A 249 -25.35 2.90 -28.43
C SER A 249 -24.56 2.88 -27.11
N GLY A 250 -23.23 2.79 -27.16
CA GLY A 250 -22.37 2.51 -26.01
C GLY A 250 -22.25 1.02 -25.69
N GLU A 251 -22.86 0.12 -26.47
CA GLU A 251 -22.63 -1.32 -26.34
C GLU A 251 -21.22 -1.66 -26.83
N ILE A 252 -20.52 -2.47 -26.03
CA ILE A 252 -19.20 -3.02 -26.33
C ILE A 252 -19.34 -4.54 -26.50
N VAL A 253 -18.75 -5.09 -27.56
CA VAL A 253 -18.66 -6.54 -27.78
C VAL A 253 -17.21 -6.99 -27.68
N HIS A 254 -16.95 -7.88 -26.74
CA HIS A 254 -15.64 -8.52 -26.54
C HIS A 254 -15.80 -10.04 -26.61
N ARG A 255 -15.10 -10.70 -27.53
CA ARG A 255 -15.14 -12.17 -27.71
C ARG A 255 -16.58 -12.74 -27.76
N GLY A 256 -17.46 -12.04 -28.47
CA GLY A 256 -18.88 -12.41 -28.64
C GLY A 256 -19.79 -12.09 -27.45
N LYS A 257 -19.27 -11.51 -26.36
CA LYS A 257 -20.05 -11.07 -25.20
C LYS A 257 -20.31 -9.58 -25.26
N LYS A 258 -21.57 -9.19 -25.06
CA LYS A 258 -22.02 -7.81 -24.96
C LYS A 258 -21.84 -7.28 -23.54
N MET A 259 -21.38 -6.05 -23.41
CA MET A 259 -21.21 -5.31 -22.16
C MET A 259 -21.38 -3.81 -22.40
N ARG A 260 -21.46 -3.03 -21.32
CA ARG A 260 -21.64 -1.57 -21.41
C ARG A 260 -20.35 -0.77 -21.26
N TYR A 261 -19.38 -1.32 -20.56
CA TYR A 261 -18.12 -0.66 -20.25
C TYR A 261 -17.01 -1.69 -20.05
N LEU A 262 -15.77 -1.23 -20.18
CA LEU A 262 -14.58 -1.94 -19.72
C LEU A 262 -14.29 -1.50 -18.29
N PHE A 263 -13.74 -2.39 -17.47
CA PHE A 263 -13.44 -2.13 -16.06
C PHE A 263 -12.00 -2.51 -15.77
N TRP A 264 -11.32 -1.66 -15.02
CA TRP A 264 -10.06 -1.99 -14.38
C TRP A 264 -9.98 -1.36 -13.00
N GLU A 265 -9.11 -1.92 -12.17
CA GLU A 265 -8.87 -1.49 -10.80
C GLU A 265 -7.38 -1.68 -10.49
N THR A 266 -6.85 -0.81 -9.63
CA THR A 266 -5.56 -1.00 -8.96
C THR A 266 -5.73 -0.76 -7.47
N LEU A 267 -4.84 -1.34 -6.67
CA LEU A 267 -4.88 -1.25 -5.20
C LEU A 267 -4.50 0.14 -4.69
N PHE A 268 -3.69 0.89 -5.45
CA PHE A 268 -3.09 2.11 -4.97
C PHE A 268 -3.09 3.22 -6.02
N TYR A 269 -3.47 4.42 -5.58
CA TYR A 269 -3.40 5.64 -6.37
C TYR A 269 -2.47 6.62 -5.62
N PRO A 270 -1.17 6.67 -5.94
CA PRO A 270 -0.24 7.59 -5.30
C PRO A 270 -0.60 9.05 -5.60
N ASN A 271 -0.12 9.99 -4.79
CA ASN A 271 -0.07 11.42 -5.16
C ASN A 271 -1.43 12.09 -5.50
N LEU A 272 -2.52 11.69 -4.84
CA LEU A 272 -3.80 12.38 -4.95
C LEU A 272 -3.73 13.73 -4.20
N ASN A 273 -3.71 14.84 -4.94
CA ASN A 273 -3.77 16.17 -4.36
C ASN A 273 -5.16 16.46 -3.77
N MET A 274 -5.21 16.73 -2.47
CA MET A 274 -6.45 16.98 -1.73
C MET A 274 -6.57 18.46 -1.29
N ASP A 275 -5.80 19.39 -1.85
CA ASP A 275 -5.74 20.79 -1.38
C ASP A 275 -7.02 21.57 -1.72
N LYS A 276 -7.66 21.24 -2.84
CA LYS A 276 -8.91 21.85 -3.31
C LYS A 276 -9.98 20.78 -3.49
N GLY A 277 -11.22 21.11 -3.20
CA GLY A 277 -12.32 20.17 -3.35
C GLY A 277 -13.62 20.70 -2.76
N PHE A 278 -14.45 19.79 -2.27
CA PHE A 278 -15.77 20.09 -1.73
C PHE A 278 -15.97 19.34 -0.43
N ILE A 279 -16.48 20.02 0.60
CA ILE A 279 -16.97 19.36 1.80
C ILE A 279 -18.47 19.18 1.68
N ILE A 280 -18.92 17.93 1.78
CA ILE A 280 -20.33 17.57 1.77
C ILE A 280 -20.67 16.76 3.02
N LYS A 281 -21.94 16.71 3.40
CA LYS A 281 -22.40 15.62 4.26
C LYS A 281 -22.52 14.35 3.44
N GLY A 282 -22.31 13.19 4.08
CA GLY A 282 -22.52 11.91 3.38
C GLY A 282 -23.95 11.77 2.86
N GLU A 283 -24.95 12.17 3.64
CA GLU A 283 -26.37 12.11 3.25
C GLU A 283 -26.68 12.88 1.95
N ASP A 284 -25.89 13.90 1.62
CA ASP A 284 -26.09 14.75 0.45
C ASP A 284 -25.37 14.22 -0.81
N SER A 285 -24.64 13.10 -0.71
CA SER A 285 -23.75 12.62 -1.78
C SER A 285 -24.45 12.42 -3.12
N VAL A 286 -25.68 11.92 -3.12
CA VAL A 286 -26.45 11.70 -4.36
C VAL A 286 -26.67 13.02 -5.08
N SER A 287 -27.27 13.99 -4.39
CA SER A 287 -27.58 15.30 -4.98
C SER A 287 -26.32 16.05 -5.44
N PHE A 288 -25.23 15.93 -4.68
CA PHE A 288 -23.96 16.54 -5.03
C PHE A 288 -23.37 15.95 -6.31
N PHE A 289 -23.28 14.62 -6.43
CA PHE A 289 -22.70 13.99 -7.61
C PHE A 289 -23.61 14.12 -8.84
N GLU A 290 -24.94 14.11 -8.69
CA GLU A 290 -25.85 14.41 -9.79
C GLU A 290 -25.59 15.79 -10.40
N ASP A 291 -25.47 16.82 -9.54
CA ASP A 291 -25.18 18.19 -9.98
C ASP A 291 -23.81 18.28 -10.69
N LYS A 292 -22.74 17.77 -10.05
CA LYS A 292 -21.37 17.91 -10.57
C LYS A 292 -21.13 17.09 -11.84
N LEU A 293 -21.60 15.85 -11.91
CA LEU A 293 -21.41 15.01 -13.09
C LEU A 293 -22.24 15.51 -14.27
N LYS A 294 -23.45 16.03 -14.02
CA LYS A 294 -24.26 16.67 -15.06
C LYS A 294 -23.62 17.96 -15.56
N PHE A 295 -23.06 18.78 -14.67
CA PHE A 295 -22.28 19.96 -15.04
C PHE A 295 -21.06 19.61 -15.92
N MET A 296 -20.39 18.49 -15.63
CA MET A 296 -19.30 17.94 -16.45
C MET A 296 -19.76 17.33 -17.78
N ASN A 297 -21.07 17.31 -18.08
CA ASN A 297 -21.67 16.75 -19.30
C ASN A 297 -21.61 15.20 -19.38
N LEU A 298 -21.72 14.51 -18.24
CA LEU A 298 -22.02 13.07 -18.24
C LEU A 298 -23.51 12.83 -18.51
N ASN A 299 -23.84 11.71 -19.16
CA ASN A 299 -25.22 11.34 -19.45
C ASN A 299 -25.90 10.60 -18.28
N ASP A 300 -27.22 10.49 -18.32
CA ASP A 300 -28.00 9.89 -17.22
C ASP A 300 -27.62 8.44 -16.90
N ALA A 301 -27.18 7.65 -17.90
CA ALA A 301 -26.76 6.27 -17.68
C ALA A 301 -25.41 6.19 -16.94
N GLU A 302 -24.44 7.01 -17.35
CA GLU A 302 -23.13 7.14 -16.69
C GLU A 302 -23.31 7.63 -15.25
N ILE A 303 -24.15 8.66 -15.05
CA ILE A 303 -24.47 9.22 -13.74
C ILE A 303 -25.13 8.18 -12.84
N CYS A 304 -26.12 7.43 -13.36
CA CYS A 304 -26.78 6.36 -12.62
C CYS A 304 -25.80 5.27 -12.18
N ASP A 305 -24.95 4.80 -13.09
CA ASP A 305 -23.95 3.77 -12.79
C ASP A 305 -22.91 4.26 -11.75
N PHE A 306 -22.53 5.55 -11.81
CA PHE A 306 -21.65 6.18 -10.83
C PHE A 306 -22.31 6.25 -9.45
N ILE A 307 -23.52 6.81 -9.37
CA ILE A 307 -24.24 7.04 -8.12
C ILE A 307 -24.52 5.73 -7.41
N THR A 308 -25.08 4.76 -8.14
CA THR A 308 -25.43 3.44 -7.57
C THR A 308 -24.22 2.69 -7.05
N TYR A 309 -23.01 2.99 -7.56
CA TYR A 309 -21.78 2.43 -7.02
C TYR A 309 -21.22 3.22 -5.84
N TRP A 310 -21.06 4.54 -5.98
CA TRP A 310 -20.30 5.35 -5.02
C TRP A 310 -21.13 5.89 -3.86
N CYS A 311 -22.34 6.39 -4.12
CA CYS A 311 -23.14 7.04 -3.08
C CYS A 311 -23.47 6.11 -1.89
N PRO A 312 -23.81 4.81 -2.06
CA PRO A 312 -24.00 3.90 -0.94
C PRO A 312 -22.77 3.73 -0.04
N LYS A 313 -21.57 4.00 -0.56
CA LYS A 313 -20.32 3.93 0.21
C LYS A 313 -20.02 5.23 0.96
N LEU A 314 -20.61 6.34 0.53
CA LEU A 314 -20.35 7.66 1.07
C LEU A 314 -21.45 8.15 2.02
N CYS A 315 -22.69 7.68 1.82
CA CYS A 315 -23.86 8.19 2.54
C CYS A 315 -23.85 7.94 4.04
N GLY A 316 -23.07 6.96 4.52
CA GLY A 316 -22.93 6.67 5.93
C GLY A 316 -21.96 7.57 6.68
N TYR A 317 -21.14 8.37 5.98
CA TYR A 317 -20.19 9.27 6.62
C TYR A 317 -20.84 10.59 7.02
N LYS A 318 -20.39 11.15 8.14
CA LYS A 318 -20.92 12.41 8.65
C LYS A 318 -20.56 13.57 7.72
N TYR A 319 -19.29 13.67 7.35
CA TYR A 319 -18.78 14.57 6.32
C TYR A 319 -17.82 13.82 5.40
N VAL A 320 -17.74 14.29 4.15
CA VAL A 320 -16.83 13.76 3.14
C VAL A 320 -16.18 14.93 2.42
N LYS A 321 -14.85 14.92 2.36
CA LYS A 321 -14.07 15.79 1.47
C LYS A 321 -13.92 15.09 0.13
N VAL A 322 -14.46 15.69 -0.93
CA VAL A 322 -14.44 15.16 -2.31
C VAL A 322 -13.52 16.02 -3.16
N CYS A 323 -12.53 15.41 -3.79
CA CYS A 323 -11.60 16.08 -4.71
C CYS A 323 -11.61 15.34 -6.06
N PHE A 324 -11.77 16.06 -7.17
CA PHE A 324 -11.71 15.51 -8.52
C PHE A 324 -10.30 15.63 -9.11
N HIS A 325 -9.96 14.64 -9.94
CA HIS A 325 -8.66 14.44 -10.56
C HIS A 325 -8.85 14.22 -12.06
N PHE A 326 -8.03 14.92 -12.84
CA PHE A 326 -8.09 14.96 -14.30
C PHE A 326 -6.68 14.70 -14.87
N GLU A 327 -5.90 15.73 -15.20
CA GLU A 327 -4.55 15.58 -15.78
C GLU A 327 -3.62 14.71 -14.94
N ASN A 328 -3.63 14.87 -13.61
CA ASN A 328 -2.82 14.05 -12.73
C ASN A 328 -3.20 12.56 -12.77
N PHE A 329 -4.46 12.24 -13.05
CA PHE A 329 -4.93 10.87 -13.22
C PHE A 329 -4.46 10.26 -14.55
N ASP A 330 -4.34 11.08 -15.60
CA ASP A 330 -3.79 10.67 -16.88
C ASP A 330 -2.32 10.31 -16.79
N ASP A 331 -1.56 11.08 -15.99
CA ASP A 331 -0.15 10.79 -15.74
C ASP A 331 0.05 9.53 -14.90
N MET A 332 -0.82 9.25 -13.93
CA MET A 332 -0.72 8.03 -13.12
C MET A 332 -1.09 6.78 -13.91
N CYS A 333 -2.17 6.88 -14.69
CA CYS A 333 -2.78 5.75 -15.38
C CYS A 333 -3.05 6.09 -16.84
N PRO A 334 -2.00 6.15 -17.70
CA PRO A 334 -2.17 6.54 -19.10
C PRO A 334 -3.08 5.57 -19.86
N MET A 335 -4.04 6.14 -20.61
CA MET A 335 -4.93 5.40 -21.52
C MET A 335 -4.59 5.71 -22.97
N ASN A 336 -4.55 4.66 -23.81
CA ASN A 336 -4.48 4.80 -25.26
C ASN A 336 -5.68 4.12 -25.91
N VAL A 337 -6.30 4.79 -26.89
CA VAL A 337 -7.44 4.26 -27.64
C VAL A 337 -7.21 4.39 -29.15
N GLU A 338 -7.43 3.30 -29.88
CA GLU A 338 -7.37 3.25 -31.34
C GLU A 338 -8.71 2.76 -31.92
N PRO A 339 -9.27 3.36 -32.98
CA PRO A 339 -8.84 4.62 -33.60
C PRO A 339 -8.86 5.78 -32.59
N LYS A 340 -8.07 6.82 -32.84
CA LYS A 340 -7.96 7.95 -31.91
C LYS A 340 -9.33 8.60 -31.70
N PRO A 341 -9.84 8.70 -30.46
CA PRO A 341 -11.07 9.42 -30.18
C PRO A 341 -10.92 10.92 -30.42
N ASP A 342 -12.05 11.57 -30.76
CA ASP A 342 -12.15 13.02 -30.81
C ASP A 342 -12.08 13.59 -29.38
N ASN A 343 -12.68 12.89 -28.41
CA ASN A 343 -12.71 13.29 -27.01
C ASN A 343 -12.36 12.10 -26.08
N ILE A 344 -11.46 12.31 -25.12
CA ILE A 344 -11.18 11.41 -24.00
C ILE A 344 -11.43 12.20 -22.72
N ASN A 345 -12.51 11.87 -22.02
CA ASN A 345 -12.96 12.60 -20.84
C ASN A 345 -12.91 11.66 -19.64
N ARG A 346 -12.03 11.95 -18.67
CA ARG A 346 -11.75 11.06 -17.54
C ARG A 346 -12.01 11.79 -16.24
N VAL A 347 -12.91 11.24 -15.42
CA VAL A 347 -13.32 11.80 -14.13
C VAL A 347 -12.95 10.84 -13.03
N PHE A 348 -11.87 11.12 -12.32
CA PHE A 348 -11.52 10.35 -11.12
C PHE A 348 -11.77 11.22 -9.89
N PHE A 349 -12.31 10.67 -8.81
CA PHE A 349 -12.43 11.43 -7.56
C PHE A 349 -11.79 10.69 -6.38
N ALA A 350 -11.29 11.45 -5.42
CA ALA A 350 -10.88 10.97 -4.12
C ALA A 350 -11.87 11.46 -3.05
N ALA A 351 -12.32 10.57 -2.18
CA ALA A 351 -13.14 10.90 -1.03
C ALA A 351 -12.38 10.61 0.26
N LEU A 352 -12.27 11.61 1.13
CA LEU A 352 -11.75 11.47 2.48
C LEU A 352 -12.90 11.66 3.49
N PRO A 353 -13.30 10.61 4.23
CA PRO A 353 -14.27 10.73 5.31
C PRO A 353 -13.74 11.63 6.44
N LEU A 354 -14.62 12.44 7.03
CA LEU A 354 -14.29 13.38 8.10
C LEU A 354 -15.31 13.33 9.25
N GLU A 355 -14.82 13.49 10.48
CA GLU A 355 -15.66 13.60 11.69
C GLU A 355 -16.30 14.99 11.88
N SER A 356 -15.65 16.01 11.32
CA SER A 356 -16.07 17.41 11.32
C SER A 356 -15.80 18.05 9.97
N PRO A 357 -16.59 19.05 9.55
CA PRO A 357 -16.32 19.76 8.31
C PRO A 357 -15.07 20.64 8.47
N CYS A 358 -14.45 21.00 7.36
CA CYS A 358 -13.34 21.96 7.31
C CYS A 358 -13.54 22.94 6.16
N ASP A 359 -12.78 24.04 6.18
CA ASP A 359 -12.73 24.95 5.05
C ASP A 359 -11.80 24.39 3.97
N ILE A 360 -12.24 24.48 2.73
CA ILE A 360 -11.46 24.07 1.57
C ILE A 360 -11.75 25.00 0.40
N GLU A 361 -10.74 25.29 -0.40
CA GLU A 361 -10.92 26.03 -1.65
C GLU A 361 -11.71 25.15 -2.65
N PRO A 362 -12.82 25.63 -3.22
CA PRO A 362 -13.57 24.89 -4.23
C PRO A 362 -12.74 24.61 -5.49
N GLN A 363 -12.88 23.41 -6.05
CA GLN A 363 -12.29 23.10 -7.35
C GLN A 363 -13.11 23.70 -8.50
N GLU A 364 -12.42 24.21 -9.51
CA GLU A 364 -13.02 24.44 -10.82
C GLU A 364 -13.15 23.11 -11.55
N LEU A 365 -14.35 22.83 -12.06
CA LEU A 365 -14.64 21.61 -12.79
C LEU A 365 -14.74 21.92 -14.30
N PRO A 366 -14.23 21.05 -15.17
CA PRO A 366 -14.38 21.21 -16.61
C PRO A 366 -15.81 20.89 -17.06
N THR A 367 -16.19 21.32 -18.26
CA THR A 367 -17.35 20.80 -18.98
C THR A 367 -16.86 20.07 -20.22
N PHE A 368 -17.16 18.77 -20.33
CA PHE A 368 -16.60 17.95 -21.39
C PHE A 368 -17.34 18.08 -22.72
N ASN A 369 -16.57 18.00 -23.80
CA ASN A 369 -17.12 17.91 -25.15
C ASN A 369 -17.38 16.44 -25.54
N ARG A 370 -18.37 16.21 -26.38
CA ARG A 370 -18.87 14.88 -26.76
C ARG A 370 -19.18 14.75 -28.25
N ASP A 371 -18.66 15.65 -29.07
CA ASP A 371 -18.74 15.50 -30.52
C ASP A 371 -17.81 14.37 -31.00
N GLY A 372 -18.16 13.73 -32.11
CA GLY A 372 -17.30 12.67 -32.65
C GLY A 372 -17.29 11.38 -31.83
N PHE A 373 -16.22 10.59 -31.98
CA PHE A 373 -15.95 9.43 -31.15
C PHE A 373 -15.48 9.89 -29.77
N THR A 374 -16.30 9.62 -28.75
CA THR A 374 -16.02 10.02 -27.38
C THR A 374 -15.76 8.81 -26.48
N VAL A 375 -14.73 8.90 -25.65
CA VAL A 375 -14.43 7.97 -24.55
C VAL A 375 -14.72 8.67 -23.24
N ILE A 376 -15.51 8.02 -22.39
CA ILE A 376 -15.80 8.49 -21.03
C ILE A 376 -15.23 7.47 -20.06
N GLU A 377 -14.39 7.93 -19.15
CA GLU A 377 -14.03 7.15 -17.98
C GLU A 377 -14.48 7.89 -16.73
N TRP A 378 -15.11 7.18 -15.80
CA TRP A 378 -15.23 7.68 -14.45
C TRP A 378 -14.76 6.63 -13.46
N GLY A 379 -14.23 7.08 -12.33
CA GLY A 379 -13.77 6.24 -11.23
C GLY A 379 -13.60 7.04 -9.95
N GLY A 380 -13.09 6.40 -8.92
CA GLY A 380 -12.74 7.12 -7.70
C GLY A 380 -12.20 6.23 -6.60
N THR A 381 -11.84 6.80 -5.47
CA THR A 381 -11.33 6.03 -4.34
C THR A 381 -11.74 6.69 -3.02
N ILE A 382 -11.82 5.90 -1.95
CA ILE A 382 -11.98 6.41 -0.59
C ILE A 382 -10.61 6.28 0.09
N VAL A 383 -10.02 7.42 0.47
CA VAL A 383 -8.72 7.48 1.16
C VAL A 383 -8.92 7.55 2.67
N THR A 384 -7.93 7.08 3.43
CA THR A 384 -7.96 7.06 4.90
C THR A 384 -7.14 8.18 5.55
N SER A 385 -6.28 8.84 4.79
CA SER A 385 -5.50 10.02 5.21
C SER A 385 -5.16 10.88 4.00
N GLU A 386 -4.82 12.15 4.23
CA GLU A 386 -4.17 12.99 3.22
C GLU A 386 -2.76 12.45 2.99
N ASN A 387 -2.48 11.95 1.78
CA ASN A 387 -1.13 11.48 1.43
C ASN A 387 -0.22 12.71 1.32
N HIS A 388 0.70 12.88 2.28
CA HIS A 388 1.77 13.89 2.23
C HIS A 388 3.09 13.29 1.73
#